data_AF-A0A0P6X8S5-F1
#
_entry.id   AF-A0A0P6X8S5-F1
#
_cell.length_a   1.000
_cell.length_b   1.000
_cell.length_c   1.000
_cell.angle_alpha   90.00
_cell.angle_beta   90.00
_cell.angle_gamma   90.00
#
_symmetry.space_group_name_H-M   'P 1'
#
loop_
_entity.id
_entity.type
_entity.pdbx_description
1 polymer ?
#
loop_
_entity_poly.entity_id
_entity_poly.type
_entity_poly.pdbx_seq_one_letter_code
_entity_poly.pdbx_strand_id
1 'polypeptide(L)' 'MCEHRNKVGDNYGLTCLDCGTVLEGYGYRVQSPTCRHVWLKGEGGYECLYCEEWLNEETWQMFYDNPIGV' A
#
# COMPACT_ATOMS: atom_id res chain seq x y z
N MET A 1 9.54 -4.25 -20.07
CA MET A 1 9.29 -3.72 -18.72
C MET A 1 8.33 -2.55 -18.86
N CYS A 2 7.28 -2.48 -18.06
CA CYS A 2 6.36 -1.33 -18.10
C CYS A 2 6.90 -0.25 -17.14
N GLU A 3 7.07 0.97 -17.63
CA GLU A 3 7.51 2.12 -16.82
C GLU A 3 6.38 2.70 -15.95
N HIS A 4 5.19 2.11 -16.02
CA HIS A 4 3.99 2.50 -15.27
C HIS A 4 3.61 3.98 -15.43
N ARG A 5 3.80 4.57 -16.61
CA ARG A 5 3.50 5.99 -16.84
C ARG A 5 2.01 6.28 -16.95
N ASN A 6 1.25 5.36 -17.55
CA ASN A 6 -0.20 5.47 -17.66
C ASN A 6 -0.87 4.84 -16.43
N LYS A 7 -1.38 5.67 -15.52
CA LYS A 7 -1.94 5.24 -14.24
C LYS A 7 -3.38 5.73 -14.08
N VAL A 8 -4.22 4.95 -13.42
CA VAL A 8 -5.57 5.33 -13.01
C VAL A 8 -5.77 4.98 -11.54
N GLY A 9 -6.46 5.83 -10.78
CA GLY A 9 -6.69 5.59 -9.36
C GLY A 9 -8.06 6.08 -8.87
N ASP A 10 -8.44 5.57 -7.69
CA ASP A 10 -9.62 5.95 -6.92
C ASP A 10 -9.34 5.81 -5.41
N ASN A 11 -10.38 5.84 -4.58
CA ASN A 11 -10.26 5.70 -3.13
C ASN A 11 -9.79 4.30 -2.67
N TYR A 12 -9.68 3.33 -3.57
CA TYR A 12 -9.25 1.96 -3.26
C TYR A 12 -7.83 1.66 -3.75
N GLY A 13 -7.24 2.49 -4.61
CA GLY A 13 -5.84 2.33 -5.02
C GLY A 13 -5.47 2.92 -6.38
N LEU A 14 -4.28 2.54 -6.85
CA LEU A 14 -3.68 2.99 -8.11
C LEU A 14 -3.30 1.79 -8.97
N THR A 15 -3.70 1.77 -10.24
CA THR A 15 -3.41 0.70 -11.20
C THR A 15 -2.76 1.29 -12.45
N CYS A 16 -1.74 0.62 -12.99
CA CYS A 16 -1.20 0.95 -14.30
C CYS A 16 -2.13 0.45 -15.41
N LEU A 17 -2.58 1.34 -16.30
CA LEU A 17 -3.47 0.99 -17.41
C LEU A 17 -2.77 0.22 -18.54
N ASP A 18 -1.46 0.37 -18.68
CA ASP A 18 -0.72 -0.30 -19.77
C ASP A 18 -0.46 -1.80 -19.46
N CYS A 19 -0.18 -2.14 -18.21
CA CYS A 19 0.19 -3.50 -17.81
C CYS A 19 -0.71 -4.14 -16.73
N GLY A 20 -1.70 -3.41 -16.22
CA GLY A 20 -2.66 -3.90 -15.22
C GLY A 20 -2.09 -4.06 -13.81
N THR A 21 -0.84 -3.68 -13.55
CA THR A 21 -0.21 -3.83 -12.23
C THR A 21 -0.86 -2.89 -11.23
N VAL A 22 -1.32 -3.43 -10.10
CA VAL A 22 -1.68 -2.65 -8.91
C VAL A 22 -0.42 -2.05 -8.33
N LEU A 23 -0.36 -0.74 -8.21
CA LEU A 23 0.79 0.02 -7.70
C LEU A 23 0.62 0.35 -6.22
N GLU A 24 -0.60 0.73 -5.82
CA GLU A 24 -0.97 1.14 -4.45
C GLU A 24 -2.39 0.63 -4.13
N GLY A 25 -2.66 0.35 -2.86
CA GLY A 25 -3.96 -0.13 -2.38
C GLY A 25 -4.37 -1.47 -3.01
N TYR A 26 -5.67 -1.62 -3.25
CA TYR A 26 -6.25 -2.76 -3.97
C TYR A 26 -6.25 -2.56 -5.50
N GLY A 27 -5.98 -1.33 -5.94
CA GLY A 27 -6.04 -0.90 -7.34
C GLY A 27 -7.37 -0.25 -7.69
N TYR A 28 -7.43 0.40 -8.85
CA TYR A 28 -8.61 1.10 -9.35
C TYR A 28 -9.80 0.15 -9.52
N ARG A 29 -10.93 0.44 -8.88
CA ARG A 29 -12.20 -0.31 -8.90
C ARG A 29 -12.11 -1.79 -8.51
N VAL A 30 -10.97 -2.24 -8.00
CA VAL A 30 -10.74 -3.64 -7.63
C VAL A 30 -10.71 -3.72 -6.11
N GLN A 31 -11.46 -4.66 -5.54
CA GLN A 31 -11.22 -5.14 -4.19
C GLN A 31 -10.42 -6.43 -4.32
N SER A 32 -9.12 -6.35 -4.04
CA SER A 32 -8.20 -7.48 -4.02
C SER A 32 -8.11 -8.03 -2.59
N PRO A 33 -7.91 -9.34 -2.37
CA PRO A 33 -7.61 -9.86 -1.04
C PRO A 33 -6.23 -9.40 -0.52
N THR A 34 -5.41 -8.79 -1.37
CA THR A 34 -4.05 -8.32 -1.03
C THR A 34 -3.96 -6.82 -1.29
N CYS A 35 -3.87 -6.04 -0.21
CA CYS A 35 -3.64 -4.60 -0.26
C CYS A 35 -2.13 -4.32 -0.45
N ARG A 36 -1.79 -3.42 -1.37
CA ARG A 36 -0.46 -2.81 -1.43
C ARG A 36 -0.46 -1.58 -0.53
N HIS A 37 -0.19 -1.83 0.75
CA HIS A 37 -0.35 -0.83 1.78
C HIS A 37 0.46 0.44 1.50
N VAL A 38 -0.21 1.59 1.63
CA VAL A 38 0.41 2.91 1.79
C VAL A 38 0.07 3.37 3.19
N TRP A 39 1.11 3.46 4.03
CA TRP A 39 0.98 3.71 5.46
C TRP A 39 1.13 5.20 5.76
N LEU A 40 0.16 5.77 6.48
CA LEU A 40 0.18 7.14 6.97
C LEU A 40 0.50 7.13 8.46
N LYS A 41 1.49 7.93 8.87
CA LYS A 41 1.87 8.05 10.28
C LYS A 41 0.84 8.88 11.05
N GLY A 42 0.27 8.28 12.10
CA GLY A 42 -0.61 8.93 13.07
C GLY A 42 0.03 9.01 14.45
N GLU A 43 -0.76 9.42 15.45
CA GLU A 43 -0.34 9.37 16.86
C GLU A 43 -0.34 7.91 17.34
N GLY A 44 0.83 7.38 17.70
CA GLY A 44 0.98 6.02 18.24
C GLY A 44 1.02 4.88 17.21
N GLY A 45 1.08 5.19 15.91
CA GLY A 45 1.17 4.14 14.88
C GLY A 45 0.99 4.63 13.45
N TYR A 46 0.57 3.70 12.59
CA TYR A 46 0.44 3.84 11.16
C TYR A 46 -0.87 3.22 10.68
N GLU A 47 -1.62 3.95 9.88
CA GLU A 47 -2.86 3.49 9.26
C GLU A 47 -2.67 3.34 7.75
N CYS A 48 -3.20 2.27 7.17
CA CYS A 48 -3.20 2.15 5.72
C CYS A 48 -4.33 2.99 5.11
N LEU A 49 -3.97 3.87 4.17
CA LEU A 49 -4.91 4.76 3.47
C LEU A 49 -6.08 4.03 2.77
N TYR A 50 -5.89 2.77 2.37
CA TYR A 50 -6.85 2.04 1.52
C TYR A 50 -7.66 0.97 2.24
N CYS A 51 -7.07 0.33 3.25
CA CYS A 51 -7.69 -0.80 3.93
C CYS A 51 -7.96 -0.55 5.42
N GLU A 52 -7.55 0.62 5.92
CA GLU A 52 -7.73 1.03 7.32
C GLU A 52 -7.09 0.05 8.33
N GLU A 53 -6.19 -0.82 7.86
CA GLU A 53 -5.37 -1.61 8.76
C GLU A 53 -4.49 -0.68 9.59
N TRP A 54 -4.31 -1.02 10.87
CA TRP A 54 -3.55 -0.24 11.82
C TRP A 54 -2.36 -1.04 12.36
N LEU A 55 -1.19 -0.42 12.34
CA LEU A 55 0.03 -0.93 12.98
C LEU A 55 0.45 0.05 14.06
N ASN A 56 0.67 -0.42 15.28
CA ASN A 56 1.30 0.39 16.32
C ASN A 56 2.81 0.59 16.00
N GLU A 57 3.49 1.48 16.72
CA GLU A 57 4.90 1.79 16.48
C GLU A 57 5.84 0.57 16.67
N GLU A 58 5.55 -0.32 17.63
CA GLU A 58 6.34 -1.52 17.87
C GLU A 58 6.25 -2.49 16.69
N THR A 59 5.04 -2.77 16.21
CA THR A 59 4.78 -3.61 15.05
C THR A 59 5.42 -3.03 13.79
N TRP A 60 5.36 -1.71 13.60
CA TRP A 60 6.02 -1.04 12.49
C TRP A 60 7.54 -1.28 12.49
N GLN A 61 8.18 -1.11 13.64
CA GLN A 61 9.62 -1.31 13.78
C GLN A 61 10.04 -2.75 13.45
N MET A 62 9.23 -3.74 13.83
CA MET A 62 9.51 -5.15 13.54
C MET A 62 9.50 -5.47 12.04
N PHE A 63 8.58 -4.87 11.27
CA PHE A 63 8.39 -5.23 9.86
C PHE A 63 9.11 -4.31 8.87
N TYR A 64 9.31 -3.03 9.20
CA TYR A 64 9.73 -2.03 8.22
C TYR A 64 11.01 -1.27 8.60
N ASP A 65 11.36 -1.19 9.89
CA ASP A 65 12.49 -0.36 10.38
C ASP A 65 13.66 -1.18 10.93
N ASN A 66 13.57 -2.52 10.91
CA ASN A 66 14.66 -3.38 11.33
C ASN A 66 15.54 -3.76 10.12
N PRO A 67 16.78 -3.25 10.00
CA PRO A 67 17.72 -3.66 8.96
C PRO A 67 18.25 -5.09 9.17
N ILE A 68 17.82 -5.78 10.23
CA ILE A 68 18.18 -7.16 10.57
C ILE A 68 16.92 -8.02 10.56
N GLY A 69 16.46 -8.37 9.36
CA GLY A 69 15.36 -9.30 9.16
C GLY A 69 15.72 -10.32 8.09
N VAL A 70 16.62 -11.25 8.45
CA VAL A 70 17.07 -12.48 7.71
C VAL A 70 17.60 -12.30 6.29
#